data_AF-A0A7C4JF47-F1
#
_entry.id   AF-A0A7C4JF47-F1
#
_cell.length_a   1.000
_cell.length_b   1.000
_cell.length_c   1.000
_cell.angle_alpha   90.00
_cell.angle_beta   90.00
_cell.angle_gamma   90.00
#
_symmetry.space_group_name_H-M   'P 1'
#
loop_
_entity.id
_entity.type
_entity.pdbx_description
1 polymer ?
#
loop_
_entity_poly.entity_id
_entity_poly.type
_entity_poly.pdbx_seq_one_letter_code
_entity_poly.pdbx_strand_id
1 'polypeptide(L)'
;MEQATIFAVRQARYKSRFTLCEFPVAMYDALIVLIPKPGLYLDKNRLEALLAYLNSSFCQYYIEIHGRYIAKGPIALEVNIARDMPILDVRKLSGMQIHELAYLFDKLESEARRIGGASEKEI
;
A
#
# COMPACT_ATOMS: atom_id res chain seq x y z
N MET A 1 15.20 7.35 13.06
CA MET A 1 14.48 6.22 12.45
C MET A 1 14.41 6.51 10.97
N GLU A 2 15.02 5.66 10.14
CA GLU A 2 14.82 5.71 8.70
C GLU A 2 13.32 5.49 8.41
N GLN A 3 12.79 6.27 7.48
CA GLN A 3 11.35 6.44 7.28
C GLN A 3 10.77 5.18 6.66
N ALA A 4 9.80 4.54 7.32
CA ALA A 4 9.10 3.38 6.78
C ALA A 4 8.56 3.70 5.38
N THR A 5 8.78 2.80 4.42
CA THR A 5 8.38 2.99 3.02
C THR A 5 7.21 2.09 2.68
N ILE A 6 6.34 2.54 1.80
CA ILE A 6 5.27 1.72 1.25
C ILE A 6 5.67 1.35 -0.16
N PHE A 7 5.51 0.09 -0.55
CA PHE A 7 5.80 -0.36 -1.91
C PHE A 7 4.69 -1.24 -2.47
N ALA A 8 4.64 -1.33 -3.80
CA ALA A 8 3.74 -2.21 -4.53
C ALA A 8 4.42 -2.72 -5.80
N VAL A 9 3.92 -3.82 -6.35
CA VAL A 9 4.35 -4.29 -7.69
C VAL A 9 3.85 -3.30 -8.73
N ARG A 10 4.76 -2.70 -9.51
CA ARG A 10 4.43 -1.68 -10.52
C ARG A 10 3.52 -2.24 -11.62
N GLN A 11 3.68 -3.51 -11.97
CA GLN A 11 2.90 -4.20 -13.00
C GLN A 11 2.15 -5.39 -12.40
N ALA A 12 1.28 -5.11 -11.42
CA ALA A 12 0.49 -6.15 -10.77
C ALA A 12 -0.49 -6.81 -11.76
N ARG A 13 -0.57 -8.14 -11.72
CA ARG A 13 -1.67 -8.87 -12.35
C ARG A 13 -2.81 -8.93 -11.35
N TYR A 14 -4.02 -8.57 -11.77
CA TYR A 14 -5.20 -8.47 -10.91
C TYR A 14 -5.14 -7.30 -9.92
N LYS A 15 -5.18 -7.58 -8.61
CA LYS A 15 -5.24 -6.57 -7.56
C LYS A 15 -3.84 -6.04 -7.20
N SER A 16 -3.69 -4.73 -7.21
CA SER A 16 -2.51 -4.07 -6.66
C SER A 16 -2.50 -4.20 -5.14
N ARG A 17 -1.35 -4.57 -4.58
CA ARG A 17 -1.16 -4.72 -3.13
C ARG A 17 -0.05 -3.80 -2.67
N PHE A 18 -0.36 -2.99 -1.67
CA PHE A 18 0.58 -2.06 -1.04
C PHE A 18 1.02 -2.64 0.29
N THR A 19 2.33 -2.66 0.52
CA THR A 19 2.97 -3.30 1.66
C THR A 19 3.85 -2.29 2.40
N LEU A 20 3.85 -2.36 3.73
CA LEU A 20 4.76 -1.60 4.58
C LEU A 20 6.12 -2.29 4.62
N CYS A 21 7.20 -1.52 4.45
CA CYS A 21 8.56 -1.95 4.67
C CYS A 21 9.13 -1.19 5.89
N GLU A 22 9.40 -1.94 6.95
CA GLU A 22 9.87 -1.41 8.25
C GLU A 22 11.39 -1.42 8.40
N PHE A 23 12.12 -1.95 7.42
CA PHE A 23 13.58 -2.09 7.45
C PHE A 23 14.20 -1.69 6.11
N PRO A 24 15.46 -1.23 6.11
CA PRO A 24 16.13 -0.87 4.87
C PRO A 24 16.38 -2.10 4.00
N VAL A 25 15.92 -2.05 2.74
CA VAL A 25 16.12 -3.11 1.76
C VAL A 25 16.25 -2.52 0.36
N ALA A 26 17.07 -3.15 -0.48
CA ALA A 26 17.15 -2.81 -1.90
C ALA A 26 15.84 -3.21 -2.60
N MET A 27 15.26 -2.28 -3.36
CA MET A 27 14.00 -2.50 -4.07
C MET A 27 14.26 -2.87 -5.54
N TYR A 28 13.53 -3.85 -6.03
CA TYR A 28 13.56 -4.27 -7.44
C TYR A 28 12.92 -3.20 -8.36
N ASP A 29 13.40 -3.06 -9.59
CA ASP A 29 12.96 -1.99 -10.53
C ASP A 29 11.49 -2.15 -10.99
N ALA A 30 10.93 -3.36 -10.87
CA ALA A 30 9.51 -3.60 -11.12
C ALA A 30 8.61 -3.26 -9.93
N LEU A 31 9.13 -2.61 -8.88
CA LEU A 31 8.35 -2.06 -7.78
C LEU A 31 8.12 -0.56 -7.98
N ILE A 32 7.02 -0.07 -7.40
CA ILE A 32 6.82 1.36 -7.14
C ILE A 32 6.91 1.59 -5.63
N VAL A 33 7.67 2.61 -5.23
CA VAL A 33 7.94 2.92 -3.82
C VAL A 33 7.42 4.32 -3.51
N LEU A 34 6.58 4.41 -2.50
CA LEU A 34 6.04 5.64 -1.93
C LEU A 34 6.88 6.00 -0.71
N ILE A 35 7.76 6.98 -0.90
CA ILE A 35 8.63 7.49 0.16
C ILE A 35 7.91 8.69 0.79
N PRO A 36 7.66 8.68 2.11
CA PRO A 36 7.03 9.82 2.75
C PRO A 36 7.92 11.07 2.63
N LYS A 37 7.31 12.25 2.52
CA LYS A 37 8.07 13.50 2.35
C LYS A 37 8.93 13.78 3.60
N PRO A 38 10.11 14.42 3.45
CA PRO A 38 10.87 14.90 4.60
C PRO A 38 9.99 15.76 5.52
N GLY A 39 10.08 15.54 6.83
CA GLY A 39 9.27 16.23 7.83
C GLY A 39 7.83 15.72 7.99
N LEU A 40 7.37 14.76 7.18
CA LEU A 40 6.11 14.06 7.40
C LEU A 40 6.33 12.90 8.38
N TYR A 41 5.80 13.07 9.59
CA TYR A 41 5.80 12.04 10.62
C TYR A 41 4.41 11.40 10.71
N LEU A 42 4.33 10.11 10.38
CA LEU A 42 3.15 9.29 10.60
C LEU A 42 3.53 8.21 11.62
N ASP A 43 2.73 8.09 12.67
CA ASP A 43 2.82 6.94 13.57
C ASP A 43 2.32 5.66 12.88
N LYS A 44 2.52 4.53 13.55
CA LYS A 44 2.13 3.21 13.05
C LYS A 44 0.65 3.15 12.65
N ASN A 45 -0.25 3.57 13.52
CA ASN A 45 -1.70 3.52 13.25
C ASN A 45 -2.08 4.38 12.03
N ARG A 46 -1.44 5.55 11.83
CA ARG A 46 -1.67 6.40 10.65
C ARG A 46 -1.12 5.77 9.38
N LEU A 47 0.02 5.08 9.44
CA LEU A 47 0.56 4.30 8.32
C LEU A 47 -0.37 3.14 7.96
N GLU A 48 -0.84 2.38 8.94
CA GLU A 48 -1.78 1.28 8.75
C GLU A 48 -3.14 1.76 8.22
N ALA A 49 -3.64 2.89 8.73
CA ALA A 49 -4.84 3.53 8.20
C ALA A 49 -4.68 3.94 6.73
N LEU A 50 -3.51 4.47 6.34
CA LEU A 50 -3.20 4.78 4.94
C LEU A 50 -3.12 3.49 4.11
N LEU A 51 -2.55 2.41 4.63
CA LEU A 51 -2.48 1.12 3.95
C LEU A 51 -3.84 0.46 3.77
N ALA A 52 -4.77 0.63 4.71
CA ALA A 52 -6.17 0.23 4.55
C ALA A 52 -6.79 0.94 3.34
N TYR A 53 -6.57 2.25 3.19
CA TYR A 53 -7.02 3.01 2.04
C TYR A 53 -6.36 2.55 0.73
N LEU A 54 -5.04 2.40 0.71
CA LEU A 54 -4.28 1.97 -0.47
C LEU A 54 -4.68 0.57 -0.96
N ASN A 55 -5.05 -0.34 -0.04
CA ASN A 55 -5.51 -1.69 -0.37
C ASN A 55 -7.03 -1.81 -0.57
N SER A 56 -7.76 -0.69 -0.50
CA SER A 56 -9.21 -0.66 -0.68
C SER A 56 -9.63 -0.76 -2.16
N SER A 57 -10.93 -0.97 -2.40
CA SER A 57 -11.50 -0.93 -3.75
C SER A 57 -11.40 0.46 -4.39
N PHE A 58 -11.34 1.55 -3.63
CA PHE A 58 -11.20 2.90 -4.18
C PHE A 58 -9.87 3.08 -4.92
N CYS A 59 -8.76 2.65 -4.31
CA CYS A 59 -7.45 2.72 -4.95
C CYS A 59 -7.34 1.75 -6.12
N GLN A 60 -7.85 0.52 -5.96
CA GLN A 60 -7.87 -0.45 -7.05
C GLN A 60 -8.66 0.08 -8.26
N TYR A 61 -9.83 0.69 -8.03
CA TYR A 61 -10.66 1.27 -9.08
C TYR A 61 -9.94 2.41 -9.83
N TYR A 62 -9.25 3.29 -9.10
CA TYR A 62 -8.42 4.33 -9.72
C TYR A 62 -7.33 3.72 -10.61
N ILE A 63 -6.61 2.70 -10.11
CA ILE A 63 -5.56 2.02 -10.88
C ILE A 63 -6.13 1.34 -12.13
N GLU A 64 -7.31 0.75 -12.05
CA GLU A 64 -7.97 0.10 -13.19
C GLU A 64 -8.39 1.08 -14.29
N ILE A 65 -8.76 2.31 -13.93
CA ILE A 65 -9.15 3.35 -14.90
C ILE A 65 -7.94 4.05 -15.52
N HIS A 66 -6.94 4.37 -14.69
CA HIS A 66 -5.84 5.27 -15.10
C HIS A 66 -4.52 4.54 -15.37
N GLY A 67 -4.38 3.30 -14.89
CA GLY A 67 -3.19 2.51 -15.08
C GLY A 67 -2.93 2.20 -16.55
N ARG A 68 -1.66 2.05 -16.91
CA ARG A 68 -1.29 1.71 -18.28
C ARG A 68 -1.69 0.27 -18.55
N TYR A 69 -2.71 0.11 -19.38
CA TYR A 69 -3.19 -1.19 -19.82
C TYR A 69 -2.23 -1.84 -20.83
N ILE A 70 -1.93 -3.11 -20.61
CA ILE A 70 -1.25 -3.97 -21.58
C ILE A 70 -2.25 -5.03 -22.03
N ALA A 71 -2.44 -5.22 -23.34
CA ALA A 71 -3.40 -6.19 -23.87
C ALA A 71 -3.15 -7.61 -23.31
N LYS A 72 -4.17 -8.17 -22.64
CA LYS A 72 -4.10 -9.45 -21.89
C LYS A 72 -3.02 -9.50 -20.79
N GLY A 73 -2.45 -8.35 -20.44
CA GLY A 73 -1.35 -8.19 -19.51
C GLY A 73 -1.76 -7.52 -18.20
N PRO A 74 -0.78 -7.21 -17.34
CA PRO A 74 -1.00 -6.48 -16.10
C PRO A 74 -1.42 -5.03 -16.36
N ILE A 75 -2.01 -4.41 -15.35
CA ILE A 75 -2.26 -2.97 -15.32
C ILE A 75 -1.09 -2.33 -14.59
N ALA A 76 -0.34 -1.46 -15.28
CA ALA A 76 0.83 -0.83 -14.70
C ALA A 76 0.49 0.48 -13.99
N LEU A 77 0.86 0.57 -12.71
CA LEU A 77 0.83 1.80 -11.92
C LEU A 77 2.14 2.56 -12.14
N GLU A 78 2.21 3.30 -13.24
CA GLU A 78 3.39 4.12 -13.56
C GLU A 78 3.49 5.36 -12.63
N VAL A 79 4.69 5.94 -12.52
CA VAL A 79 4.99 7.04 -11.58
C VAL A 79 4.08 8.25 -11.79
N ASN A 80 3.80 8.62 -13.03
CA ASN A 80 2.89 9.73 -13.34
C ASN A 80 1.46 9.43 -12.88
N ILE A 81 0.99 8.19 -13.01
CA ILE A 81 -0.36 7.79 -12.55
C ILE A 81 -0.43 7.78 -11.02
N ALA A 82 0.60 7.26 -10.35
CA ALA A 82 0.68 7.24 -8.89
C ALA A 82 0.80 8.65 -8.29
N ARG A 83 1.50 9.57 -8.96
CA ARG A 83 1.63 10.98 -8.55
C ARG A 83 0.28 11.68 -8.50
N ASP A 84 -0.59 11.38 -9.46
CA ASP A 84 -1.86 12.07 -9.64
C ASP A 84 -3.02 11.33 -8.91
N MET A 85 -2.72 10.17 -8.28
CA MET A 85 -3.68 9.37 -7.52
C MET A 85 -4.22 10.15 -6.32
N PRO A 86 -5.56 10.18 -6.10
CA PRO A 86 -6.11 10.75 -4.88
C PRO A 86 -5.64 9.93 -3.68
N ILE A 87 -5.16 10.62 -2.64
CA ILE A 87 -4.69 10.00 -1.41
C ILE A 87 -5.51 10.51 -0.22
N LEU A 88 -5.93 9.60 0.64
CA LEU A 88 -6.56 9.93 1.92
C LEU A 88 -5.57 10.66 2.83
N ASP A 89 -5.89 11.90 3.21
CA ASP A 89 -5.10 12.65 4.18
C ASP A 89 -5.42 12.19 5.60
N VAL A 90 -4.70 11.15 6.07
CA VAL A 90 -4.87 10.56 7.40
C VAL A 90 -4.63 11.53 8.57
N ARG A 91 -4.00 12.69 8.32
CA ARG A 91 -3.80 13.72 9.37
C ARG A 91 -5.09 14.46 9.72
N LYS A 92 -6.09 14.41 8.84
CA LYS A 92 -7.39 15.06 9.01
C LYS A 92 -8.45 14.16 9.65
N LEU A 93 -8.11 12.90 9.91
CA LEU A 93 -9.03 11.92 10.48
C LEU A 93 -9.02 12.00 12.01
N SER A 94 -10.17 11.68 12.61
CA SER A 94 -10.26 11.55 14.07
C SER A 94 -9.48 10.33 14.56
N GLY A 95 -9.13 10.31 15.85
CA GLY A 95 -8.45 9.16 16.45
C GLY A 95 -9.23 7.84 16.31
N MET A 96 -10.56 7.91 16.39
CA MET A 96 -11.44 6.76 16.20
C MET A 96 -11.40 6.25 14.75
N GLN A 97 -11.42 7.15 13.76
CA GLN A 97 -11.32 6.78 12.34
C GLN A 97 -9.95 6.16 12.02
N ILE A 98 -8.87 6.69 12.59
CA ILE A 98 -7.53 6.13 12.43
C ILE A 98 -7.46 4.73 13.03
N HIS A 99 -7.97 4.54 14.25
CA HIS A 99 -7.97 3.24 14.89
C HIS A 99 -8.78 2.20 14.10
N GLU A 100 -9.96 2.57 13.61
CA GLU A 100 -10.80 1.66 12.83
C GLU A 100 -10.12 1.24 11.52
N LEU A 101 -9.52 2.19 10.80
CA LEU A 101 -8.81 1.87 9.56
C LEU A 101 -7.56 1.01 9.81
N ALA A 102 -6.79 1.31 10.84
CA ALA A 102 -5.63 0.49 11.23
C ALA A 102 -6.07 -0.95 11.58
N TYR A 103 -7.14 -1.09 12.38
CA TYR A 103 -7.71 -2.40 12.71
C TYR A 103 -8.18 -3.19 11.47
N LEU A 104 -8.78 -2.52 10.48
CA LEU A 104 -9.17 -3.16 9.23
C LEU A 104 -7.96 -3.63 8.41
N PHE A 105 -6.85 -2.89 8.45
CA PHE A 105 -5.60 -3.33 7.83
C PHE A 105 -5.02 -4.56 8.54
N ASP A 106 -4.97 -4.56 9.88
CA ASP A 106 -4.51 -5.71 10.66
C ASP A 106 -5.34 -6.96 10.38
N LYS A 107 -6.67 -6.80 10.27
CA LYS A 107 -7.56 -7.90 9.91
C LYS A 107 -7.29 -8.42 8.50
N LEU A 108 -7.05 -7.53 7.53
CA LEU A 108 -6.68 -7.91 6.17
C LEU A 108 -5.37 -8.68 6.14
N GLU A 109 -4.38 -8.23 6.90
CA GLU A 109 -3.05 -8.81 7.02
C GLU A 109 -3.12 -10.22 7.62
N SER A 110 -3.83 -10.36 8.74
CA SER A 110 -4.04 -11.64 9.43
C SER A 110 -4.76 -12.66 8.53
N GLU A 111 -5.82 -12.25 7.83
CA GLU A 111 -6.51 -13.13 6.88
C GLU A 111 -5.63 -13.50 5.67
N ALA A 112 -4.80 -12.57 5.19
CA ALA A 112 -3.85 -12.84 4.11
C ALA A 112 -2.80 -13.88 4.52
N ARG A 113 -2.26 -13.78 5.74
CA ARG A 113 -1.35 -14.80 6.31
C ARG A 113 -2.01 -16.15 6.43
N ARG A 114 -3.23 -16.18 6.98
CA ARG A 114 -4.01 -17.42 7.18
C ARG A 114 -4.26 -18.15 5.85
N ILE A 115 -4.61 -17.42 4.79
CA ILE A 115 -4.89 -18.00 3.47
C ILE A 115 -3.58 -18.37 2.74
N GLY A 116 -2.54 -17.55 2.85
CA GLY A 116 -1.27 -17.74 2.16
C GLY A 116 -0.34 -18.77 2.80
N GLY A 117 -0.66 -19.29 3.98
CA GLY A 117 0.21 -20.23 4.72
C GLY A 117 1.47 -19.58 5.29
N ALA A 118 1.56 -18.25 5.31
CA ALA A 118 2.74 -17.50 5.77
C ALA A 118 2.76 -17.30 7.31
N SER A 119 2.07 -18.15 8.06
CA SER A 119 2.01 -18.10 9.53
C SER A 119 3.24 -18.70 10.20
N GLU A 120 3.99 -19.52 9.46
CA GLU A 120 5.17 -20.22 9.96
C GLU A 120 6.43 -19.62 9.30
N LYS A 121 7.52 -19.56 10.06
CA LYS A 121 8.81 -19.13 9.55
C LYS A 121 9.36 -20.23 8.63
N GLU A 122 9.84 -19.87 7.45
CA GLU A 122 10.60 -20.83 6.61
C GLU A 122 11.78 -21.38 7.44
N ILE A 123 11.88 -22.72 7.47
CA ILE A 123 12.89 -23.49 8.23
C ILE A 123 14.16 -23.62 7.41
#